data_AF-A0A954W2U4-F1
#
_entry.id   AF-A0A954W2U4-F1
#
_cell.length_a   1.000
_cell.length_b   1.000
_cell.length_c   1.000
_cell.angle_alpha   90.00
_cell.angle_beta   90.00
_cell.angle_gamma   90.00
#
_symmetry.space_group_name_H-M   'P 1'
#
loop_
_entity.id
_entity.type
_entity.pdbx_description
1 polymer ?
#
loop_
_entity_poly.entity_id
_entity_poly.type
_entity_poly.pdbx_seq_one_letter_code
_entity_poly.pdbx_strand_id
1 'polypeptide(L)'
;MNIRKWITEYSSVVVLLGLMVYYSIATIAEQRPITPRAARQVAQAIAATHGVDAAVMVAVGDSRQETLYAETLAEQLRAAGLEVRSVVTGS
;
A
#
# COMPACT_ATOMS: atom_id res chain seq x y z
N MET A 1 19.97 5.71 38.98
CA MET A 1 18.83 4.83 38.62
C MET A 1 19.38 3.67 37.81
N ASN A 2 19.45 2.46 38.38
CA ASN A 2 20.23 1.35 37.84
C ASN A 2 19.45 0.60 36.75
N ILE A 3 19.63 1.01 35.50
CA ILE A 3 18.98 0.47 34.29
C ILE A 3 19.12 -1.06 34.15
N ARG A 4 20.24 -1.62 34.63
CA ARG A 4 20.47 -3.08 34.65
C ARG A 4 19.48 -3.87 35.50
N LYS A 5 19.04 -3.30 36.64
CA LYS A 5 18.12 -3.98 37.57
C LYS A 5 16.70 -4.03 36.99
N TRP A 6 16.26 -2.92 36.39
CA TRP A 6 14.97 -2.80 35.72
C TRP A 6 14.82 -3.74 34.53
N ILE A 7 15.86 -3.88 33.70
CA ILE A 7 15.82 -4.79 32.54
C ILE A 7 15.73 -6.27 32.98
N THR A 8 16.28 -6.62 34.14
CA THR A 8 16.28 -8.00 34.63
C THR A 8 14.95 -8.36 35.31
N GLU A 9 14.38 -7.45 36.11
CA GLU A 9 13.09 -7.64 36.79
C GLU A 9 11.89 -7.56 35.83
N TYR A 10 12.00 -6.76 34.76
CA TYR A 10 10.93 -6.58 33.76
C TYR A 10 11.28 -7.16 32.39
N SER A 11 12.18 -8.16 32.35
CA SER A 11 12.65 -8.79 31.10
C SER A 11 11.50 -9.17 30.16
N SER A 12 10.44 -9.79 30.67
CA SER A 12 9.24 -10.14 29.91
C SER A 12 8.54 -8.92 29.31
N VAL A 13 8.44 -7.82 30.05
CA VAL A 13 7.79 -6.58 29.59
C VAL A 13 8.64 -5.89 28.51
N VAL A 14 9.97 -5.88 28.68
CA VAL A 14 10.91 -5.32 27.69
C VAL A 14 10.84 -6.11 26.38
N VAL A 15 10.76 -7.45 26.46
CA VAL A 15 10.60 -8.31 25.28
C VAL A 15 9.26 -8.05 24.59
N LEU A 16 8.16 -7.94 25.34
CA LEU A 16 6.84 -7.63 24.79
C LEU A 16 6.82 -6.26 24.09
N LEU A 17 7.41 -5.23 24.68
CA LEU A 17 7.54 -3.92 24.03
C LEU A 17 8.41 -3.97 22.77
N GLY A 18 9.52 -4.72 22.82
CA GLY A 18 10.37 -4.95 21.64
C GLY A 18 9.61 -5.64 20.50
N LEU A 19 8.85 -6.69 20.81
CA LEU A 19 8.00 -7.39 19.85
C LEU A 19 6.89 -6.47 19.31
N MET A 20 6.27 -5.65 20.18
CA MET A 20 5.24 -4.70 19.75
C MET A 20 5.80 -3.69 18.74
N VAL A 21 6.96 -3.10 19.03
CA VAL A 21 7.61 -2.15 18.11
C VAL A 21 8.02 -2.85 16.81
N TYR A 22 8.63 -4.03 16.92
CA TYR A 22 9.04 -4.81 15.76
C TYR A 22 7.86 -5.14 14.84
N TYR A 23 6.78 -5.70 15.39
CA TYR A 23 5.59 -6.03 14.62
C TYR A 23 4.87 -4.78 14.12
N SER A 24 4.86 -3.67 14.86
CA SER A 24 4.31 -2.40 14.39
C SER A 24 5.04 -1.91 13.14
N ILE A 25 6.37 -1.94 13.14
CA ILE A 25 7.19 -1.54 11.98
C ILE A 25 7.02 -2.53 10.82
N ALA A 26 7.10 -3.84 11.11
CA ALA A 26 6.93 -4.88 10.09
C ALA A 26 5.54 -4.80 9.42
N THR A 27 4.50 -4.51 10.21
CA THR A 27 3.14 -4.35 9.70
C THR A 27 3.00 -3.12 8.81
N ILE A 28 3.72 -2.03 9.09
CA ILE A 28 3.73 -0.83 8.24
C ILE A 28 4.44 -1.10 6.90
N ALA A 29 5.50 -1.91 6.90
CA ALA A 29 6.23 -2.27 5.69
C ALA A 29 5.42 -3.16 4.72
N GLU A 30 4.52 -4.00 5.25
CA GLU A 30 3.76 -4.98 4.45
C GLU A 30 2.41 -4.45 3.93
N GLN A 31 1.92 -3.32 4.42
CA GLN A 31 0.63 -2.77 3.96
C GLN A 31 0.78 -2.16 2.57
N ARG A 32 0.59 -2.97 1.52
CA ARG A 32 0.24 -2.45 0.19
C ARG A 32 -1.18 -1.86 0.28
N PRO A 33 -1.37 -0.54 0.15
CA PRO A 33 -2.70 0.05 0.24
C PRO A 33 -3.46 -0.23 -1.07
N ILE A 34 -3.98 -1.45 -1.23
CA ILE A 34 -4.81 -1.89 -2.36
C ILE A 34 -6.29 -1.52 -2.16
N THR A 35 -6.56 -0.42 -1.45
CA THR A 35 -7.93 0.04 -1.20
C THR A 35 -8.47 0.87 -2.37
N PRO A 36 -9.79 0.89 -2.60
CA PRO A 36 -10.41 1.74 -3.63
C PRO A 36 -10.11 3.24 -3.46
N ARG A 37 -9.85 3.71 -2.23
CA ARG A 37 -9.42 5.09 -1.96
C ARG A 37 -8.02 5.37 -2.50
N ALA A 38 -7.10 4.43 -2.30
CA ALA A 38 -5.74 4.54 -2.81
C ALA A 38 -5.73 4.54 -4.35
N ALA A 39 -6.59 3.73 -5.00
CA ALA A 39 -6.75 3.73 -6.45
C ALA A 39 -7.14 5.11 -6.99
N ARG A 40 -8.09 5.80 -6.34
CA ARG A 40 -8.49 7.16 -6.71
C ARG A 40 -7.36 8.17 -6.55
N GLN A 41 -6.61 8.11 -5.46
CA GLN A 41 -5.48 9.00 -5.23
C GLN A 41 -4.40 8.82 -6.30
N VAL A 42 -4.10 7.58 -6.68
CA VAL A 42 -3.15 7.27 -7.74
C VAL A 42 -3.66 7.79 -9.09
N ALA A 43 -4.93 7.57 -9.44
CA ALA A 43 -5.51 8.11 -10.68
C ALA A 43 -5.38 9.64 -10.76
N GLN A 44 -5.71 10.35 -9.67
CA GLN A 44 -5.59 11.80 -9.60
C GLN A 44 -4.14 12.28 -9.73
N ALA A 45 -3.20 11.60 -9.07
CA ALA A 45 -1.77 11.94 -9.17
C ALA A 45 -1.23 11.74 -10.59
N ILE A 46 -1.62 10.65 -11.26
CA ILE A 46 -1.24 10.37 -12.66
C ILE A 46 -1.80 11.44 -13.58
N ALA A 47 -3.10 11.75 -13.48
CA ALA A 47 -3.77 12.76 -14.29
C ALA A 47 -3.13 14.15 -14.12
N ALA A 48 -2.81 14.53 -12.88
CA ALA A 48 -2.17 15.81 -12.58
C ALA A 48 -0.73 15.90 -13.12
N THR A 49 -0.01 14.78 -13.21
CA THR A 49 1.41 14.77 -13.59
C THR A 49 1.61 14.65 -15.10
N HIS A 50 0.79 13.85 -15.80
CA HIS A 50 1.01 13.50 -17.21
C HIS A 50 0.00 14.12 -18.18
N GLY A 51 -1.09 14.73 -17.68
CA GLY A 51 -2.16 15.24 -18.52
C GLY A 51 -3.03 14.14 -19.14
N VAL A 52 -3.99 14.56 -19.96
CA VAL A 52 -5.11 13.71 -20.43
C VAL A 52 -4.72 12.72 -21.54
N ASP A 53 -3.61 12.96 -22.24
CA ASP A 53 -3.14 12.15 -23.39
C ASP A 53 -2.19 11.00 -23.00
N ALA A 54 -1.98 10.77 -21.70
CA ALA A 54 -1.05 9.75 -21.25
C ALA A 54 -1.66 8.34 -21.33
N ALA A 55 -0.97 7.44 -22.02
CA ALA A 55 -1.30 6.02 -22.05
C ALA A 55 -0.80 5.33 -20.78
N VAL A 56 -1.72 4.76 -20.01
CA VAL A 56 -1.42 4.10 -18.73
C VAL A 56 -1.60 2.59 -18.86
N MET A 57 -0.61 1.85 -18.35
CA MET A 57 -0.66 0.40 -18.17
C MET A 57 -0.74 0.10 -16.68
N VAL A 58 -1.71 -0.73 -16.28
CA VAL A 58 -1.92 -1.13 -14.89
C VAL A 58 -1.43 -2.57 -14.73
N ALA A 59 -0.48 -2.81 -13.83
CA ALA A 59 0.01 -4.15 -13.52
C ALA A 59 -0.31 -4.48 -12.05
N VAL A 60 -0.95 -5.62 -11.81
CA VAL A 60 -1.37 -6.08 -10.47
C VAL A 60 -1.08 -7.57 -10.28
N GLY A 61 -1.03 -8.05 -9.05
CA GLY A 61 -0.95 -9.48 -8.74
C GLY A 61 -2.31 -10.20 -8.88
N ASP A 62 -2.31 -11.52 -8.71
CA ASP A 62 -3.50 -12.39 -8.84
C ASP A 62 -4.44 -12.39 -7.61
N SER A 63 -4.22 -11.53 -6.63
CA SER A 63 -5.16 -11.48 -5.50
C SER A 63 -6.46 -10.77 -5.88
N ARG A 64 -7.60 -11.28 -5.41
CA ARG A 64 -8.93 -10.68 -5.64
C ARG A 64 -8.97 -9.19 -5.27
N GLN A 65 -8.24 -8.80 -4.23
CA GLN A 65 -8.20 -7.45 -3.72
C GLN A 65 -7.37 -6.51 -4.63
N GLU A 66 -6.31 -7.04 -5.26
CA GLU A 66 -5.55 -6.36 -6.30
C GLU A 66 -6.34 -6.23 -7.61
N THR A 67 -7.15 -7.24 -7.98
CA THR A 67 -8.07 -7.14 -9.13
C THR A 67 -9.08 -6.01 -8.94
N LEU A 68 -9.75 -5.95 -7.79
CA LEU A 68 -10.72 -4.89 -7.48
C LEU A 68 -10.07 -3.50 -7.45
N TYR A 69 -8.82 -3.41 -6.99
CA TYR A 69 -8.04 -2.18 -7.04
C TYR A 69 -7.76 -1.77 -8.49
N ALA A 70 -7.33 -2.70 -9.35
CA ALA A 70 -7.04 -2.43 -10.75
C ALA A 70 -8.28 -1.96 -11.53
N GLU A 71 -9.42 -2.60 -11.32
CA GLU A 71 -10.70 -2.21 -11.91
C GLU A 71 -11.07 -0.79 -11.49
N THR A 72 -11.03 -0.49 -10.19
CA THR A 72 -11.32 0.85 -9.66
C THR A 72 -10.36 1.90 -10.24
N LEU A 73 -9.07 1.58 -10.32
CA LEU A 73 -8.05 2.47 -10.87
C LEU A 73 -8.30 2.75 -12.35
N ALA A 74 -8.60 1.72 -13.14
CA ALA A 74 -8.88 1.85 -14.56
C ALA A 74 -10.14 2.68 -14.84
N GLU A 75 -11.20 2.49 -14.06
CA GLU A 75 -12.41 3.32 -14.14
C GLU A 75 -12.11 4.79 -13.86
N GLN A 76 -11.34 5.08 -12.81
CA GLN A 76 -11.01 6.45 -12.42
C GLN A 76 -10.09 7.14 -13.43
N LEU A 77 -9.13 6.41 -14.00
CA LEU A 77 -8.26 6.92 -15.07
C LEU A 77 -9.06 7.24 -16.33
N ARG A 78 -9.97 6.37 -16.74
CA ARG A 78 -10.88 6.64 -17.88
C ARG A 78 -11.81 7.81 -17.61
N ALA A 79 -12.36 7.92 -16.39
CA ALA A 79 -13.20 9.05 -15.99
C ALA A 79 -12.42 10.38 -15.99
N ALA A 80 -11.12 10.34 -15.71
CA ALA A 80 -10.22 11.47 -15.81
C ALA A 80 -9.75 11.75 -17.26
N GLY A 81 -10.20 10.98 -18.24
CA GLY A 81 -9.92 11.14 -19.67
C GLY A 81 -8.66 10.42 -20.17
N LEU A 82 -7.97 9.65 -19.33
CA LEU A 82 -6.75 8.93 -19.70
C LEU A 82 -7.04 7.60 -20.40
N GLU A 83 -6.17 7.23 -21.34
CA GLU A 83 -6.24 5.94 -22.05
C GLU A 83 -5.61 4.83 -21.20
N VAL A 84 -6.42 3.87 -20.74
CA VAL A 84 -5.93 2.65 -20.08
C VAL A 84 -5.70 1.57 -21.14
N ARG A 85 -4.45 1.37 -21.55
CA ARG A 85 -4.10 0.46 -22.65
C ARG A 85 -4.20 -1.01 -22.29
N SER A 86 -3.86 -1.37 -21.05
CA SER A 86 -3.98 -2.74 -20.57
C SER A 86 -3.97 -2.81 -19.06
N VAL A 87 -4.68 -3.82 -18.53
CA VAL A 87 -4.55 -4.28 -17.15
C VAL A 87 -3.92 -5.66 -17.22
N VAL A 88 -2.74 -5.83 -16.64
CA VAL A 88 -1.98 -7.09 -16.67
C VAL A 88 -1.90 -7.67 -15.27
N THR A 89 -2.28 -8.93 -15.14
CA THR A 89 -2.18 -9.69 -13.89
C THR A 89 -0.92 -10.54 -13.92
N GLY A 90 -0.03 -10.34 -12.95
CA GLY A 90 1.13 -11.19 -12.70
C GLY A 90 0.75 -12.37 -11.80
N SER A 91 1.02 -13.58 -12.28
CA SER A 91 0.90 -14.85 -11.55
C SER A 91 2.06 -15.08 -10.58
#